data_AF-A0A1A8LHR5-F1
#
_entry.id   AF-A0A1A8LHR5-F1
#
_cell.length_a   1.000
_cell.length_b   1.000
_cell.length_c   1.000
_cell.angle_alpha   90.00
_cell.angle_beta   90.00
_cell.angle_gamma   90.00
#
_symmetry.space_group_name_H-M   'P 1'
#
loop_
_entity.id
_entity.type
_entity.pdbx_description
1 polymer ?
#
loop_
_entity_poly.entity_id
_entity_poly.type
_entity_poly.pdbx_seq_one_letter_code
_entity_poly.pdbx_strand_id
1 'polypeptide(L)'
;LGHNGPYGPTNRGFDHYLGIPYSNDMGCTDTPGYNLPPCPRCVSSRPEVIRLRRSLHRGCYSKVGLPLIENSTITEQPLDLWRLTEQYKSAALRVIRSARARGQPYLLYIASAHMHVPLAPPLLAATAAPRRSDGVYAASLQELDDLVG
;
A
#
# COMPACT_ATOMS: atom_id res chain seq x y z
N LEU A 1 -9.47 8.28 -9.73
CA LEU A 1 -8.41 7.82 -10.66
C LEU A 1 -8.48 6.30 -10.71
N GLY A 2 -8.10 5.65 -11.81
CA GLY A 2 -8.26 4.20 -11.97
C GLY A 2 -7.03 3.52 -12.59
N HIS A 3 -7.03 2.18 -12.58
CA HIS A 3 -5.90 1.35 -13.06
C HIS A 3 -5.87 1.17 -14.59
N ASN A 4 -7.01 1.36 -15.27
CA ASN A 4 -7.13 1.14 -16.70
C ASN A 4 -6.56 2.33 -17.46
N GLY A 5 -5.60 2.11 -18.37
CA GLY A 5 -4.90 3.10 -19.20
C GLY A 5 -5.47 4.53 -19.19
N PRO A 6 -6.59 4.82 -19.87
CA PRO A 6 -7.14 6.18 -20.01
C PRO A 6 -7.63 6.83 -18.70
N TYR A 7 -7.72 6.07 -17.61
CA TYR A 7 -8.13 6.53 -16.29
C TYR A 7 -6.95 6.69 -15.30
N GLY A 8 -5.73 6.40 -15.76
CA GLY A 8 -4.51 6.56 -14.97
C GLY A 8 -4.22 8.03 -14.60
N PRO A 9 -3.51 8.30 -13.49
CA PRO A 9 -3.24 9.67 -13.02
C PRO A 9 -2.48 10.53 -14.03
N THR A 10 -1.52 9.94 -14.75
CA THR A 10 -0.75 10.62 -15.80
C THR A 10 -1.61 11.05 -17.00
N ASN A 11 -2.77 10.42 -17.19
CA ASN A 11 -3.78 10.80 -18.18
C ASN A 11 -4.82 11.80 -17.63
N ARG A 12 -4.58 12.33 -16.42
CA ARG A 12 -5.48 13.24 -15.69
C ARG A 12 -4.76 14.46 -15.11
N GLY A 13 -3.62 14.82 -15.70
CA GLY A 13 -2.90 16.07 -15.40
C GLY A 13 -1.78 15.96 -14.36
N PHE A 14 -1.43 14.75 -13.91
CA PHE A 14 -0.25 14.56 -13.05
C PHE A 14 0.99 14.23 -13.89
N ASP A 15 2.08 14.97 -13.70
CA ASP A 15 3.35 14.73 -14.42
C ASP A 15 4.07 13.45 -13.95
N HIS A 16 3.84 13.05 -12.70
CA HIS A 16 4.41 11.86 -12.08
C HIS A 16 3.38 11.18 -11.20
N TYR A 17 3.41 9.85 -11.17
CA TYR A 17 2.58 9.04 -10.29
C TYR A 17 3.40 7.90 -9.70
N LEU A 18 3.30 7.69 -8.39
CA LEU A 18 3.70 6.47 -7.71
C LEU A 18 2.58 6.08 -6.76
N GLY A 19 1.98 4.90 -6.94
CA GLY A 19 0.88 4.49 -6.08
C GLY A 19 0.23 3.17 -6.45
N ILE A 20 -0.64 2.72 -5.55
CA ILE A 20 -1.57 1.62 -5.81
C ILE A 20 -2.79 2.20 -6.56
N PRO A 21 -3.26 1.57 -7.64
CA PRO A 21 -4.28 2.18 -8.48
C PRO A 21 -5.72 1.97 -7.97
N TYR A 22 -5.85 1.36 -6.79
CA TYR A 22 -7.09 1.05 -6.07
C TYR A 22 -6.75 0.74 -4.59
N SER A 23 -7.76 0.54 -3.73
CA SER A 23 -7.57 0.23 -2.31
C SER A 23 -6.62 -0.95 -2.05
N ASN A 24 -5.84 -0.87 -0.98
CA ASN A 24 -4.82 -1.85 -0.59
C ASN A 24 -5.38 -3.23 -0.18
N ASP A 25 -6.68 -3.36 0.09
CA ASP A 25 -7.36 -4.64 0.33
C ASP A 25 -7.75 -5.37 -0.97
N MET A 26 -7.71 -4.71 -2.13
CA MET A 26 -8.06 -5.28 -3.43
C MET A 26 -6.89 -6.03 -4.11
N GLY A 27 -6.09 -6.73 -3.33
CA GLY A 27 -4.99 -7.57 -3.79
C GLY A 27 -4.35 -8.33 -2.64
N CYS A 28 -3.61 -9.40 -2.94
CA CYS A 28 -2.81 -10.09 -1.92
C CYS A 28 -1.41 -9.48 -1.81
N THR A 29 -0.75 -9.72 -0.68
CA THR A 29 0.68 -9.45 -0.48
C THR A 29 1.38 -10.69 0.06
N ASP A 30 2.71 -10.78 -0.09
CA ASP A 30 3.49 -11.88 0.48
C ASP A 30 3.62 -11.80 2.00
N THR A 31 3.64 -10.57 2.53
CA THR A 31 3.58 -10.25 3.96
C THR A 31 2.26 -9.52 4.26
N PRO A 32 1.16 -10.24 4.60
CA PRO A 32 -0.12 -9.62 4.90
C PRO A 32 -0.03 -8.62 6.05
N GLY A 33 -0.68 -7.48 5.89
CA GLY A 33 -0.93 -6.56 7.01
C GLY A 33 -2.03 -7.06 7.94
N TYR A 34 -2.29 -6.30 8.98
CA TYR A 34 -3.35 -6.55 9.95
C TYR A 34 -4.73 -6.31 9.34
N ASN A 35 -5.57 -7.35 9.34
CA ASN A 35 -6.97 -7.30 8.94
C ASN A 35 -7.83 -8.14 9.89
N LEU A 36 -9.12 -7.83 9.99
CA LEU A 36 -10.09 -8.57 10.80
C LEU A 36 -11.29 -8.96 9.91
N PRO A 37 -11.46 -10.25 9.56
CA PRO A 37 -10.57 -11.38 9.86
C PRO A 37 -9.22 -11.28 9.11
N PRO A 38 -8.15 -11.96 9.58
CA PRO A 38 -6.87 -11.97 8.88
C PRO A 38 -6.99 -12.53 7.47
N CYS A 39 -6.27 -11.93 6.50
CA CYS A 39 -6.16 -12.45 5.15
C CYS A 39 -4.89 -13.30 4.97
N PRO A 40 -4.94 -14.37 4.16
CA PRO A 40 -3.76 -15.16 3.84
C PRO A 40 -2.81 -14.39 2.91
N ARG A 41 -1.54 -14.82 2.89
CA ARG A 41 -0.54 -14.39 1.91
C ARG A 41 -0.96 -14.72 0.47
N CYS A 42 -0.31 -14.07 -0.50
CA CYS A 42 -0.45 -14.42 -1.90
C CYS A 42 -0.19 -15.91 -2.14
N VAL A 43 -1.06 -16.54 -2.94
CA VAL A 43 -0.88 -17.94 -3.34
C VAL A 43 0.09 -17.96 -4.52
N SER A 44 1.26 -18.55 -4.35
CA SER A 44 2.08 -18.98 -5.48
C SER A 44 1.42 -20.20 -6.11
N SER A 45 1.34 -20.27 -7.44
CA SER A 45 0.58 -21.22 -8.26
C SER A 45 0.94 -22.72 -8.11
N ARG A 46 0.99 -23.24 -6.88
CA ARG A 46 1.10 -24.67 -6.57
C ARG A 46 -0.25 -25.19 -6.08
N PRO A 47 -0.70 -26.38 -6.50
CA PRO A 47 -1.96 -26.96 -6.07
C PRO A 47 -1.81 -27.50 -4.65
N GLU A 48 -1.76 -26.64 -3.64
CA GLU A 48 -1.90 -27.09 -2.26
C GLU A 48 -3.37 -27.45 -2.03
N VAL A 49 -3.58 -28.73 -1.74
CA VAL A 49 -4.88 -29.33 -1.40
C VAL A 49 -5.31 -28.81 -0.02
N ILE A 50 -5.71 -27.54 0.07
CA ILE A 50 -6.33 -27.01 1.29
C ILE A 50 -7.84 -27.25 1.18
N ARG A 51 -8.23 -28.51 1.43
CA ARG A 51 -9.60 -28.88 1.80
C ARG A 51 -9.88 -28.44 3.23
N LEU A 52 -9.92 -27.13 3.51
CA LEU A 52 -10.61 -26.61 4.71
C LEU A 52 -10.79 -25.09 4.62
N ARG A 53 -12.02 -24.63 4.92
CA ARG A 53 -12.42 -23.22 5.17
C ARG A 53 -12.67 -22.30 3.96
N ARG A 54 -13.44 -22.80 2.99
CA ARG A 54 -14.09 -21.98 1.93
C ARG A 54 -15.05 -20.88 2.45
N SER A 55 -15.35 -20.84 3.75
CA SER A 55 -16.31 -19.90 4.36
C SER A 55 -15.71 -18.77 5.21
N LEU A 56 -14.42 -18.80 5.57
CA LEU A 56 -13.86 -17.80 6.53
C LEU A 56 -13.26 -16.54 5.90
N HIS A 57 -12.94 -16.55 4.59
CA HIS A 57 -12.22 -15.45 3.93
C HIS A 57 -13.00 -14.86 2.76
N ARG A 58 -14.32 -14.69 2.90
CA ARG A 58 -15.25 -14.28 1.83
C ARG A 58 -15.01 -12.87 1.25
N GLY A 59 -13.91 -12.20 1.60
CA GLY A 59 -13.53 -10.87 1.10
C GLY A 59 -12.03 -10.68 0.85
N CYS A 60 -11.18 -11.68 1.03
CA CYS A 60 -9.74 -11.54 0.77
C CYS A 60 -9.43 -11.91 -0.69
N TYR A 61 -8.72 -11.03 -1.39
CA TYR A 61 -8.11 -11.33 -2.69
C TYR A 61 -6.85 -12.17 -2.44
N SER A 62 -6.74 -13.35 -3.07
CA SER A 62 -5.61 -14.27 -2.83
C SER A 62 -4.85 -14.67 -4.10
N LYS A 63 -5.37 -14.30 -5.27
CA LYS A 63 -4.87 -14.75 -6.59
C LYS A 63 -4.08 -13.70 -7.36
N VAL A 64 -4.35 -12.42 -7.12
CA VAL A 64 -3.72 -11.30 -7.82
C VAL A 64 -2.99 -10.48 -6.78
N GLY A 65 -1.67 -10.35 -6.94
CA GLY A 65 -0.85 -9.51 -6.07
C GLY A 65 -1.24 -8.04 -6.24
N LEU A 66 -1.25 -7.29 -5.14
CA LEU A 66 -1.42 -5.84 -5.17
C LEU A 66 -0.24 -5.21 -5.92
N PRO A 67 -0.46 -4.42 -7.00
CA PRO A 67 0.64 -3.80 -7.73
C PRO A 67 0.96 -2.41 -7.19
N LEU A 68 2.24 -2.06 -7.15
CA LEU A 68 2.71 -0.68 -7.13
C LEU A 68 3.03 -0.23 -8.55
N ILE A 69 2.49 0.92 -8.94
CA ILE A 69 2.67 1.48 -10.27
C ILE A 69 3.47 2.76 -10.17
N GLU A 70 4.49 2.89 -11.00
CA GLU A 70 5.14 4.17 -11.30
C GLU A 70 4.76 4.60 -12.72
N ASN A 71 4.06 5.72 -12.83
CA ASN A 71 3.42 6.22 -14.05
C ASN A 71 2.46 5.18 -14.66
N SER A 72 2.96 4.36 -15.58
CA SER A 72 2.20 3.32 -16.29
C SER A 72 2.83 1.93 -16.18
N THR A 73 3.90 1.79 -15.39
CA THR A 73 4.68 0.55 -15.27
C THR A 73 4.52 -0.03 -13.87
N ILE A 74 4.23 -1.33 -13.78
CA ILE A 74 4.24 -2.06 -12.51
C ILE A 74 5.69 -2.20 -12.07
N THR A 75 6.03 -1.64 -10.92
CA THR A 75 7.39 -1.68 -10.34
C THR A 75 7.52 -2.78 -9.28
N GLU A 76 6.42 -3.14 -8.63
CA GLU A 76 6.39 -4.17 -7.60
C GLU A 76 5.02 -4.89 -7.62
N GLN A 77 5.01 -6.22 -7.64
CA GLN A 77 3.80 -7.04 -7.53
C GLN A 77 4.18 -8.49 -7.16
N PRO A 78 3.76 -9.01 -5.98
CA PRO A 78 2.96 -8.36 -4.94
C PRO A 78 3.73 -7.25 -4.22
N LEU A 79 3.04 -6.16 -3.88
CA LEU A 79 3.57 -5.04 -3.12
C LEU A 79 3.85 -5.43 -1.66
N ASP A 80 5.01 -5.05 -1.14
CA ASP A 80 5.31 -4.98 0.28
C ASP A 80 4.69 -3.73 0.92
N LEU A 81 3.50 -3.91 1.52
CA LEU A 81 2.76 -2.83 2.17
C LEU A 81 3.53 -2.15 3.31
N TRP A 82 4.43 -2.86 3.99
CA TRP A 82 5.20 -2.34 5.13
C TRP A 82 6.25 -1.30 4.73
N ARG A 83 6.54 -1.20 3.43
CA ARG A 83 7.49 -0.23 2.86
C ARG A 83 6.79 0.91 2.14
N LEU A 84 5.46 0.87 1.99
CA LEU A 84 4.73 1.77 1.10
C LEU A 84 4.87 3.25 1.49
N THR A 85 4.79 3.55 2.79
CA THR A 85 4.95 4.91 3.31
C THR A 85 6.31 5.50 2.97
N GLU A 86 7.40 4.74 3.19
CA GLU A 86 8.75 5.18 2.87
C GLU A 86 8.97 5.37 1.36
N GLN A 87 8.32 4.55 0.53
CA GLN A 87 8.32 4.72 -0.92
C GLN A 87 7.60 6.02 -1.34
N TYR A 88 6.44 6.33 -0.73
CA TYR A 88 5.73 7.59 -0.97
C TYR A 88 6.51 8.81 -0.50
N LYS A 89 7.10 8.76 0.70
CA LYS A 89 7.99 9.79 1.23
C LYS A 89 9.16 10.07 0.30
N SER A 90 9.81 9.01 -0.18
CA SER A 90 10.93 9.12 -1.13
C SER A 90 10.50 9.76 -2.45
N ALA A 91 9.33 9.38 -2.99
CA ALA A 91 8.80 9.97 -4.21
C ALA A 91 8.42 11.45 -4.05
N ALA A 92 7.76 11.81 -2.95
CA ALA A 92 7.41 13.18 -2.60
C ALA A 92 8.66 14.07 -2.53
N LEU A 93 9.70 13.63 -1.79
CA LEU A 93 10.96 14.35 -1.68
C LEU A 93 11.64 14.52 -3.04
N ARG A 94 11.56 13.52 -3.93
CA ARG A 94 12.08 13.63 -5.30
C ARG A 94 11.34 14.72 -6.09
N VAL A 95 10.01 14.75 -6.06
CA VAL A 95 9.20 15.79 -6.74
C VAL A 95 9.56 17.19 -6.21
N ILE A 96 9.60 17.38 -4.89
CA ILE A 96 9.92 18.67 -4.26
C ILE A 96 11.32 19.13 -4.64
N ARG A 97 12.33 18.25 -4.53
CA ARG A 97 13.72 18.58 -4.87
C ARG A 97 13.87 18.92 -6.35
N SER A 98 13.22 18.17 -7.23
CA SER A 98 13.23 18.43 -8.67
C SER A 98 12.55 19.75 -9.03
N ALA A 99 11.40 20.07 -8.42
CA ALA A 99 10.71 21.35 -8.64
C ALA A 99 11.56 22.54 -8.15
N ARG A 100 12.17 22.41 -6.96
CA ARG A 100 13.12 23.40 -6.43
C ARG A 100 14.30 23.62 -7.38
N ALA A 101 14.92 22.54 -7.88
CA ALA A 101 16.06 22.64 -8.79
C ALA A 101 15.72 23.34 -10.11
N ARG A 102 14.47 23.23 -10.56
CA ARG A 102 13.95 23.92 -11.76
C ARG A 102 13.37 25.31 -11.50
N GLY A 103 13.27 25.74 -10.24
CA GLY A 103 12.63 27.00 -9.87
C GLY A 103 11.13 27.05 -10.19
N GLN A 104 10.44 25.91 -10.17
CA GLN A 104 9.03 25.80 -10.53
C GLN A 104 8.16 25.49 -9.31
N PRO A 105 6.92 26.02 -9.25
CA PRO A 105 5.95 25.55 -8.26
C PRO A 105 5.60 24.08 -8.50
N TYR A 106 5.16 23.38 -7.47
CA TYR A 106 4.70 22.00 -7.56
C TYR A 106 3.32 21.84 -6.92
N LEU A 107 2.54 20.90 -7.44
CA LEU A 107 1.36 20.35 -6.78
C LEU A 107 1.71 18.93 -6.34
N LEU A 108 1.59 18.65 -5.04
CA LEU A 108 1.78 17.31 -4.49
C LEU A 108 0.44 16.81 -3.95
N TYR A 109 -0.05 15.70 -4.50
CA TYR A 109 -1.26 15.03 -4.02
C TYR A 109 -0.87 13.68 -3.41
N ILE A 110 -0.91 13.60 -2.07
CA ILE A 110 -0.59 12.38 -1.33
C ILE A 110 -1.90 11.72 -0.89
N ALA A 111 -2.31 10.67 -1.60
CA ALA A 111 -3.43 9.83 -1.23
C ALA A 111 -2.91 8.57 -0.52
N SER A 112 -2.66 8.68 0.79
CA SER A 112 -2.08 7.58 1.56
C SER A 112 -3.06 6.40 1.72
N ALA A 113 -2.54 5.18 1.82
CA ALA A 113 -3.32 3.98 2.12
C ALA A 113 -3.76 3.93 3.59
N HIS A 114 -3.09 4.70 4.44
CA HIS A 114 -3.46 5.01 5.81
C HIS A 114 -4.89 5.56 5.97
N MET A 115 -5.77 5.08 6.85
CA MET A 115 -5.74 3.91 7.77
C MET A 115 -6.56 2.73 7.21
N HIS A 116 -6.60 2.58 5.90
CA HIS A 116 -7.40 1.55 5.27
C HIS A 116 -6.78 0.17 5.48
N VAL A 117 -7.61 -0.84 5.74
CA VAL A 117 -7.16 -2.22 5.89
C VAL A 117 -6.58 -2.77 4.57
N PRO A 118 -5.64 -3.73 4.62
CA PRO A 118 -4.92 -4.17 5.81
C PRO A 118 -3.91 -3.11 6.29
N LEU A 119 -3.79 -2.94 7.62
CA LEU A 119 -2.86 -2.00 8.24
C LEU A 119 -1.45 -2.60 8.28
N ALA A 120 -0.42 -1.83 7.94
CA ALA A 120 0.97 -2.30 7.95
C ALA A 120 1.96 -1.28 8.55
N PRO A 121 1.67 -0.71 9.74
CA PRO A 121 2.58 0.25 10.35
C PRO A 121 3.91 -0.41 10.70
N PRO A 122 5.06 0.28 10.54
CA PRO A 122 6.33 -0.19 11.04
C PRO A 122 6.22 -0.35 12.55
N LEU A 123 6.29 -1.60 13.02
CA LEU A 123 6.29 -1.86 14.45
C LEU A 123 7.63 -1.37 15.00
N LEU A 124 7.60 -0.28 15.77
CA LEU A 124 8.75 0.15 16.57
C LEU A 124 9.23 -1.05 17.39
N ALA A 125 10.50 -1.40 17.22
CA ALA A 125 11.17 -2.51 17.89
C ALA A 125 11.36 -2.23 19.39
N ALA A 126 10.28 -2.00 20.14
CA ALA A 126 10.29 -1.88 21.60
C ALA A 126 8.87 -2.01 22.15
N THR A 127 8.34 -3.22 22.14
CA THR A 127 7.70 -3.90 23.28
C THR A 127 6.93 -5.10 22.73
N ALA A 128 6.99 -6.20 23.47
CA ALA A 128 6.42 -7.50 23.18
C ALA A 128 5.18 -7.47 22.26
N ALA A 129 5.20 -8.31 21.22
CA ALA A 129 4.11 -8.61 20.29
C ALA A 129 2.74 -8.15 20.82
N PRO A 130 2.05 -7.18 20.17
CA PRO A 130 0.82 -6.65 20.72
C PRO A 130 -0.22 -7.78 20.78
N ARG A 131 -0.42 -8.28 21.99
CA ARG A 131 -1.67 -8.90 22.37
C ARG A 131 -2.72 -7.80 22.24
N ARG A 132 -3.51 -7.89 21.16
CA ARG A 132 -4.74 -7.14 20.83
C ARG A 132 -4.57 -6.09 19.73
N SER A 133 -5.61 -6.07 18.89
CA SER A 133 -5.94 -5.15 17.81
C SER A 133 -5.92 -3.66 18.17
N ASP A 134 -5.91 -3.32 19.45
CA ASP A 134 -6.26 -1.97 19.93
C ASP A 134 -5.21 -0.91 19.59
N GLY A 135 -3.95 -1.30 19.34
CA GLY A 135 -2.86 -0.38 19.02
C GLY A 135 -2.53 -0.22 17.53
N VAL A 136 -3.00 -1.10 16.66
CA VAL A 136 -2.52 -1.13 15.26
C VAL A 136 -3.03 0.06 14.45
N TYR A 137 -4.31 0.43 14.65
CA TYR A 137 -4.87 1.63 14.02
C TYR A 137 -4.13 2.89 14.47
N ALA A 138 -3.88 3.02 15.78
CA ALA A 138 -3.13 4.15 16.33
C ALA A 138 -1.68 4.20 15.82
N ALA A 139 -1.00 3.05 15.72
CA ALA A 139 0.34 2.99 15.13
C ALA A 139 0.36 3.40 13.66
N SER A 140 -0.64 2.99 12.87
CA SER A 140 -0.77 3.43 11.48
C SER A 140 -1.05 4.93 11.41
N LEU A 141 -1.83 5.48 12.35
CA LEU A 141 -2.16 6.90 12.38
C LEU A 141 -0.92 7.72 12.75
N GLN A 142 -0.11 7.23 13.68
CA GLN A 142 1.17 7.82 14.02
C GLN A 142 2.12 7.82 12.82
N GLU A 143 2.17 6.74 12.04
CA GLU A 143 3.00 6.72 10.83
C GLU A 143 2.52 7.74 9.77
N LEU A 144 1.21 7.96 9.64
CA LEU A 144 0.68 9.04 8.79
C LEU A 144 1.07 10.42 9.31
N ASP A 145 1.01 10.63 10.62
CA ASP A 145 1.43 11.88 11.29
C ASP A 145 2.93 12.14 11.04
N ASP A 146 3.77 11.12 11.24
CA ASP A 146 5.22 11.16 10.99
C ASP A 146 5.58 11.37 9.50
N LEU A 147 4.70 10.97 8.57
CA LEU A 147 4.87 11.24 7.14
C LEU A 147 4.65 12.73 6.81
N VAL A 148 3.76 13.40 7.54
CA VAL A 148 3.41 14.81 7.32
C VAL A 148 4.41 15.74 8.00
N GLY A 149 4.90 15.39 9.20
CA GLY A 149 5.90 16.13 9.96
C GLY A 149 7.30 16.13 9.35
#